data_AF-A0A5C7S7E7-F1
#
_entry.id   AF-A0A5C7S7E7-F1
#
_cell.length_a   1.000
_cell.length_b   1.000
_cell.length_c   1.000
_cell.angle_alpha   90.00
_cell.angle_beta   90.00
_cell.angle_gamma   90.00
#
_symmetry.space_group_name_H-M   'P 1'
#
loop_
_entity.id
_entity.type
_entity.pdbx_description
1 polymer ?
#
loop_
_entity_poly.entity_id
_entity_poly.type
_entity_poly.pdbx_seq_one_letter_code
_entity_poly.pdbx_strand_id
1 'polypeptide(L)'
;MAAKKLAPDLSGLVATKGQAAPVANIPQRSAAPAEEPEANNVPLNFRVSADLRRRFRMFAAAHDLKLNELLRLAFDEYEKRHG
;
A
#
# COMPACT_ATOMS: atom_id res chain seq x y z
N MET A 1 35.57 34.82 29.19
CA MET A 1 35.61 33.37 28.91
C MET A 1 34.22 32.81 29.16
N ALA A 2 33.58 32.22 28.14
CA ALA A 2 32.16 31.86 28.16
C ALA A 2 31.91 30.47 28.78
N ALA A 3 30.85 30.37 29.58
CA ALA A 3 30.42 29.18 30.32
C ALA A 3 30.06 28.00 29.40
N LYS A 4 30.62 26.82 29.70
CA LYS A 4 30.29 25.55 29.02
C LYS A 4 29.04 24.94 29.65
N LYS A 5 28.01 24.71 28.83
CA LYS A 5 26.78 23.99 29.19
C LYS A 5 27.11 22.55 29.59
N LEU A 6 26.57 22.08 30.72
CA LEU A 6 26.61 20.67 31.09
C LEU A 6 25.75 19.86 30.10
N ALA A 7 26.34 18.81 29.52
CA ALA A 7 25.62 17.87 28.68
C ALA A 7 24.69 17.00 29.54
N PRO A 8 23.49 16.61 29.05
CA PRO A 8 22.62 15.69 29.75
C PRO A 8 23.30 14.31 29.85
N ASP A 9 23.20 13.69 31.02
CA ASP A 9 23.74 12.36 31.30
C ASP A 9 22.92 11.29 30.57
N LEU A 10 23.54 10.64 29.58
CA LEU A 10 22.92 9.64 28.70
C LEU A 10 23.17 8.20 29.18
N SER A 11 23.68 8.02 30.40
CA SER A 11 24.04 6.70 30.97
C SER A 11 22.84 5.74 31.11
N GLY A 12 21.60 6.24 31.05
CA GLY A 12 20.37 5.44 31.10
C GLY A 12 19.84 4.93 29.75
N LEU A 13 20.50 5.27 28.63
CA LEU A 13 20.04 4.86 27.28
C LEU A 13 20.71 3.58 26.76
N VAL A 14 21.45 2.86 27.60
CA VAL A 14 22.00 1.57 27.23
C VAL A 14 20.89 0.52 27.27
N ALA A 15 20.28 0.26 26.12
CA ALA A 15 19.37 -0.85 25.93
C ALA A 15 20.13 -2.17 26.14
N THR A 16 19.84 -2.87 27.23
CA THR A 16 20.33 -4.23 27.46
C THR A 16 19.62 -5.19 26.50
N LYS A 17 20.39 -5.75 25.56
CA LYS A 17 19.90 -6.75 24.60
C LYS A 17 19.40 -7.98 25.38
N GLY A 18 18.10 -8.22 25.35
CA GLY A 18 17.46 -9.42 25.94
C GLY A 18 16.37 -9.16 26.98
N GLN A 19 16.11 -7.91 27.37
CA GLN A 19 15.10 -7.54 28.37
C GLN A 19 13.85 -6.91 27.73
N ALA A 20 13.27 -7.57 26.73
CA ALA A 20 11.96 -7.22 26.21
C ALA A 20 11.01 -8.39 26.48
N ALA A 21 10.35 -8.37 27.64
CA ALA A 21 9.23 -9.26 27.91
C ALA A 21 7.96 -8.65 27.30
N PRO A 22 7.23 -9.35 26.42
CA PRO A 22 5.97 -8.83 25.90
C PRO A 22 4.95 -8.74 27.04
N VAL A 23 4.37 -7.55 27.20
CA VAL A 23 3.32 -7.32 28.20
C VAL A 23 2.08 -8.13 27.79
N ALA A 24 1.63 -9.03 28.65
CA ALA A 24 0.65 -10.09 28.33
C ALA A 24 -0.79 -9.60 28.03
N ASN A 25 -1.03 -8.29 27.96
CA ASN A 25 -2.38 -7.73 27.80
C ASN A 25 -2.42 -6.61 26.76
N ILE A 26 -1.96 -6.90 25.55
CA ILE A 26 -2.22 -6.04 24.40
C ILE A 26 -3.49 -6.59 23.74
N PRO A 27 -4.59 -5.82 23.64
CA PRO A 27 -5.77 -6.27 22.92
C PRO A 27 -5.37 -6.60 21.49
N GLN A 28 -5.65 -7.84 21.05
CA GLN A 28 -5.41 -8.27 19.69
C GLN A 28 -6.17 -7.35 18.73
N ARG A 29 -5.43 -6.75 17.79
CA ARG A 29 -6.01 -5.95 16.71
C ARG A 29 -7.07 -6.81 16.02
N SER A 30 -8.30 -6.27 15.92
CA SER A 30 -9.46 -6.94 15.32
C SER A 30 -9.10 -7.57 13.97
N ALA A 31 -9.68 -8.75 13.73
CA ALA A 31 -9.44 -9.59 12.56
C ALA A 31 -9.41 -8.78 11.25
N ALA A 32 -8.46 -9.13 10.39
CA ALA A 32 -8.40 -8.62 9.02
C ALA A 32 -9.75 -8.86 8.31
N PRO A 33 -10.23 -7.93 7.46
CA PRO A 33 -11.40 -8.18 6.63
C PRO A 33 -11.17 -9.48 5.86
N ALA A 34 -12.19 -10.34 5.80
CA ALA A 34 -12.14 -11.58 5.04
C ALA A 34 -11.65 -11.27 3.62
N GLU A 35 -10.51 -11.85 3.24
CA GLU A 35 -10.03 -11.86 1.87
C GLU A 35 -11.10 -12.59 1.05
N GLU A 36 -11.90 -11.84 0.29
CA GLU A 36 -12.66 -12.40 -0.81
C GLU A 36 -11.68 -13.21 -1.67
N PRO A 37 -12.08 -14.40 -2.17
CA PRO A 37 -11.17 -15.28 -2.89
C PRO A 37 -10.50 -14.48 -4.00
N GLU A 38 -9.20 -14.23 -3.86
CA GLU A 38 -8.41 -13.52 -4.85
C GLU A 38 -8.53 -14.32 -6.15
N ALA A 39 -9.44 -13.89 -7.02
CA ALA A 39 -9.73 -14.56 -8.27
C ALA A 39 -8.48 -14.43 -9.15
N ASN A 40 -7.54 -15.37 -9.02
CA ASN A 40 -6.32 -15.57 -9.81
C ASN A 40 -5.86 -14.29 -10.53
N ASN A 41 -5.56 -13.23 -9.76
CA ASN A 41 -5.19 -11.94 -10.33
C ASN A 41 -3.75 -12.02 -10.84
N VAL A 42 -3.56 -12.65 -12.01
CA VAL A 42 -2.26 -12.75 -12.67
C VAL A 42 -1.85 -11.36 -13.19
N PRO A 43 -0.64 -10.87 -12.91
CA PRO A 43 -0.21 -9.54 -13.33
C PRO A 43 -0.06 -9.48 -14.86
N LEU A 44 -0.74 -8.50 -15.47
CA LEU A 44 -0.64 -8.21 -16.89
C LEU A 44 0.37 -7.09 -17.13
N ASN A 45 1.58 -7.46 -17.56
CA ASN A 45 2.71 -6.53 -17.70
C ASN A 45 2.66 -5.77 -19.03
N PHE A 46 1.85 -4.72 -19.11
CA PHE A 46 1.85 -3.82 -20.26
C PHE A 46 2.86 -2.68 -20.12
N ARG A 47 3.56 -2.40 -21.22
CA ARG A 47 4.26 -1.13 -21.40
C ARG A 47 3.35 -0.20 -22.19
N VAL A 48 2.91 0.87 -21.55
CA VAL A 48 2.07 1.90 -22.17
C VAL A 48 2.80 3.24 -22.18
N SER A 49 2.46 4.11 -23.13
CA SER A 49 2.96 5.47 -23.14
C SER A 49 2.47 6.25 -21.90
N ALA A 50 3.24 7.25 -21.47
CA ALA A 50 2.90 8.07 -20.31
C ALA A 50 1.57 8.82 -20.50
N ASP A 51 1.29 9.25 -21.73
CA ASP A 51 0.05 9.93 -22.10
C ASP A 51 -1.17 9.01 -21.94
N LEU A 52 -1.11 7.78 -22.48
CA LEU A 52 -2.18 6.80 -22.35
C LEU A 52 -2.44 6.46 -20.88
N ARG A 53 -1.39 6.22 -20.08
CA ARG A 53 -1.51 5.96 -18.64
C ARG A 53 -2.18 7.11 -17.90
N ARG A 54 -1.89 8.36 -18.26
CA ARG A 54 -2.53 9.54 -17.65
C ARG A 54 -4.02 9.58 -17.99
N ARG A 55 -4.37 9.48 -19.27
CA ARG A 55 -5.77 9.48 -19.72
C ARG A 55 -6.57 8.34 -19.11
N PHE A 56 -6.01 7.13 -19.08
CA PHE A 56 -6.67 5.95 -18.51
C PHE A 56 -6.98 6.13 -17.01
N ARG A 57 -6.03 6.67 -16.24
CA ARG A 57 -6.26 6.97 -14.81
C ARG A 57 -7.29 8.07 -14.59
N MET A 58 -7.24 9.13 -15.39
CA MET A 58 -8.21 10.22 -15.30
C MET A 58 -9.64 9.74 -15.62
N PHE A 59 -9.78 8.90 -16.64
CA PHE A 59 -11.06 8.32 -17.01
C PHE A 59 -11.60 7.41 -15.90
N ALA A 60 -10.76 6.52 -15.35
CA ALA A 60 -11.15 5.69 -14.21
C ALA A 60 -11.61 6.53 -13.01
N ALA A 61 -10.90 7.61 -12.69
CA ALA A 61 -11.26 8.52 -11.60
C ALA A 61 -12.55 9.30 -11.86
N ALA A 62 -12.84 9.68 -13.11
CA ALA A 62 -14.06 10.40 -13.47
C ALA A 62 -15.32 9.52 -13.44
N HIS A 63 -15.16 8.20 -13.51
CA HIS A 63 -16.24 7.21 -13.54
C HIS A 63 -16.30 6.34 -12.26
N ASP A 64 -15.52 6.68 -11.23
CA ASP A 64 -15.43 5.92 -9.96
C ASP A 64 -15.08 4.43 -10.14
N LEU A 65 -14.29 4.10 -11.16
CA LEU A 65 -13.88 2.72 -11.49
C LEU A 65 -12.46 2.42 -11.03
N LYS A 66 -12.21 1.17 -10.63
CA LYS A 66 -10.83 0.69 -10.45
C LYS A 66 -10.17 0.48 -11.82
N LEU A 67 -8.85 0.65 -11.88
CA LEU A 67 -8.08 0.46 -13.12
C LEU A 67 -8.29 -0.93 -13.73
N ASN A 68 -8.37 -1.96 -12.88
CA ASN A 68 -8.62 -3.33 -13.32
C ASN A 68 -10.05 -3.54 -13.85
N GLU A 69 -11.04 -2.85 -13.29
CA GLU A 69 -12.44 -2.91 -13.74
C GLU A 69 -12.60 -2.21 -15.09
N LEU A 70 -12.03 -1.02 -15.22
CA LEU A 70 -11.99 -0.31 -16.50
C LEU A 70 -11.29 -1.12 -17.59
N LEU A 71 -10.19 -1.82 -17.24
CA LEU A 71 -9.48 -2.67 -18.19
C LEU A 71 -10.34 -3.83 -18.68
N ARG A 72 -11.05 -4.52 -17.77
CA ARG A 72 -11.98 -5.61 -18.12
C ARG A 72 -13.11 -5.11 -19.01
N LEU A 73 -13.78 -4.02 -18.60
CA LEU A 73 -14.88 -3.42 -19.37
C LEU A 73 -14.45 -2.99 -20.77
N ALA A 74 -13.30 -2.32 -20.89
CA ALA A 74 -12.78 -1.89 -22.18
C ALA A 74 -12.45 -3.07 -23.09
N PHE A 75 -11.93 -4.17 -22.52
CA PHE A 75 -11.64 -5.39 -23.26
C PHE A 75 -12.93 -6.10 -23.70
N ASP A 76 -13.89 -6.28 -22.79
CA ASP A 76 -15.18 -6.93 -23.08
C ASP A 76 -15.96 -6.19 -24.17
N GLU A 77 -15.96 -4.84 -24.14
CA GLU A 77 -16.57 -4.04 -25.21
C GLU A 77 -15.85 -4.19 -26.54
N TYR A 78 -14.52 -4.29 -26.53
CA TYR A 78 -13.73 -4.47 -27.75
C TYR A 78 -13.97 -5.85 -28.35
N GLU A 79 -14.00 -6.90 -27.53
CA GLU A 79 -14.29 -8.27 -27.93
C GLU A 79 -15.68 -8.38 -28.53
N LYS A 80 -16.72 -7.83 -27.91
CA LYS A 80 -18.09 -7.84 -28.47
C LYS A 80 -18.24 -7.16 -29.83
N ARG A 81 -17.35 -6.21 -30.14
CA ARG A 81 -17.39 -5.45 -31.41
C ARG A 81 -16.57 -6.09 -32.52
N HIS A 82 -15.60 -6.94 -32.18
CA HIS A 82 -14.61 -7.49 -33.12
C HIS A 82 -14.46 -9.02 -33.10
N GLY A 83 -15.11 -9.70 -32.17
CA GLY A 83 -15.27 -11.16 -32.12
C GLY A 83 -16.64 -11.56 -32.62
#